data_AF-A0A392T4Q5-F1
#
_entry.id   AF-A0A392T4Q5-F1
#
_cell.length_a   1.000
_cell.length_b   1.000
_cell.length_c   1.000
_cell.angle_alpha   90.00
_cell.angle_beta   90.00
_cell.angle_gamma   90.00
#
_symmetry.space_group_name_H-M   'P 1'
#
loop_
_entity.id
_entity.type
_entity.pdbx_description
1 polymer ?
#
loop_
_entity_poly.entity_id
_entity_poly.type
_entity_poly.pdbx_seq_one_letter_code
_entity_poly.pdbx_strand_id
1 'polypeptide(L)' 'FCRKMAAHATDEKLMIHVFQDNLSGASLDWYMQLERTHIQTWKDLVYAFMKQYKYNLDMAPNRIQL' A
#
# COMPACT_ATOMS: atom_id res chain seq x y z
N PHE A 1 -23.27 -17.37 -7.17
CA PHE A 1 -22.53 -16.14 -7.52
C PHE A 1 -21.66 -15.64 -6.35
N CYS A 2 -22.19 -15.58 -5.11
CA CYS A 2 -21.46 -15.03 -3.94
C CYS A 2 -20.20 -15.79 -3.48
N ARG A 3 -20.07 -17.12 -3.70
CA ARG A 3 -18.86 -17.87 -3.27
C ARG A 3 -17.58 -17.49 -4.03
N LYS A 4 -17.67 -17.10 -5.31
CA LYS A 4 -16.50 -16.65 -6.07
C LYS A 4 -15.99 -15.28 -5.61
N MET A 5 -16.90 -14.38 -5.25
CA MET A 5 -16.54 -13.05 -4.72
C MET A 5 -15.83 -13.16 -3.36
N ALA A 6 -16.24 -14.09 -2.50
CA ALA A 6 -15.58 -14.31 -1.20
C ALA A 6 -14.12 -14.80 -1.36
N ALA A 7 -13.86 -15.69 -2.32
CA ALA A 7 -12.50 -16.18 -2.60
C ALA A 7 -11.57 -15.04 -3.06
N HIS A 8 -12.04 -14.19 -3.98
CA HIS A 8 -11.26 -13.04 -4.44
C HIS A 8 -11.07 -11.96 -3.36
N ALA A 9 -12.08 -11.75 -2.50
CA ALA A 9 -11.94 -10.85 -1.35
C ALA A 9 -10.94 -11.38 -0.30
N THR A 10 -10.84 -12.70 -0.15
CA THR A 10 -9.80 -13.33 0.67
C THR A 10 -8.41 -13.13 0.05
N ASP A 11 -8.28 -13.23 -1.27
CA ASP A 11 -7.02 -12.95 -1.98
C ASP A 11 -6.56 -11.50 -1.79
N GLU A 12 -7.47 -10.52 -1.91
CA GLU A 12 -7.14 -9.10 -1.68
C GLU A 12 -6.68 -8.84 -0.24
N LYS A 13 -7.37 -9.42 0.75
CA LYS A 13 -6.97 -9.32 2.16
C LYS A 13 -5.61 -9.94 2.41
N LEU A 14 -5.32 -11.08 1.78
CA LEU A 14 -4.02 -11.74 1.87
C LEU A 14 -2.93 -10.86 1.26
N MET A 15 -3.17 -10.27 0.09
CA MET A 15 -2.21 -9.35 -0.56
C MET A 15 -1.93 -8.13 0.31
N ILE A 16 -2.97 -7.51 0.91
CA ILE A 16 -2.81 -6.38 1.85
C ILE A 16 -1.95 -6.79 3.06
N HIS A 17 -2.21 -7.97 3.62
CA HIS A 17 -1.46 -8.46 4.79
C HIS A 17 0.00 -8.74 4.45
N VAL A 18 0.27 -9.46 3.36
CA VAL A 18 1.62 -9.73 2.88
C VAL A 18 2.34 -8.42 2.56
N PHE A 19 1.66 -7.45 1.96
CA PHE A 19 2.25 -6.14 1.70
C PHE A 19 2.69 -5.45 2.98
N GLN A 20 1.82 -5.43 4.01
CA GLN A 20 2.15 -4.86 5.31
C GLN A 20 3.39 -5.50 5.94
N ASP A 21 3.50 -6.83 5.90
CA ASP A 21 4.64 -7.56 6.47
C ASP A 21 5.98 -7.25 5.77
N ASN A 22 5.92 -6.82 4.50
CA ASN A 22 7.11 -6.42 3.74
C ASN A 22 7.52 -4.96 3.95
N LEU A 23 6.76 -4.17 4.72
CA LEU A 23 7.10 -2.76 4.99
C LEU A 23 8.00 -2.64 6.22
N SER A 24 8.93 -1.68 6.16
CA SER A 24 9.82 -1.36 7.28
C SER A 24 10.20 0.12 7.29
N GLY A 25 10.52 0.66 8.46
CA GLY A 25 10.90 2.06 8.64
C GLY A 25 9.83 3.02 8.12
N ALA A 26 10.26 4.02 7.34
CA ALA A 26 9.40 5.09 6.85
C ALA A 26 8.20 4.63 6.02
N SER A 27 8.29 3.48 5.32
CA SER A 27 7.15 2.95 4.56
C SER A 27 6.11 2.29 5.46
N LEU A 28 6.54 1.67 6.58
CA LEU A 28 5.65 1.13 7.60
C LEU A 28 4.96 2.26 8.38
N ASP A 29 5.70 3.30 8.75
CA ASP A 29 5.14 4.48 9.44
C ASP A 29 4.07 5.17 8.59
N TRP A 30 4.32 5.31 7.28
CA TRP A 30 3.32 5.80 6.33
C TRP A 30 2.09 4.89 6.28
N TYR A 31 2.28 3.57 6.21
CA TYR A 31 1.17 2.63 6.14
C TYR A 31 0.31 2.65 7.42
N MET A 32 0.91 2.82 8.59
CA MET A 32 0.19 2.98 9.85
C MET A 32 -0.63 4.28 9.94
N GLN A 33 -0.23 5.30 9.18
CA GLN A 33 -0.96 6.58 9.06
C GLN A 33 -2.08 6.54 8.03
N LEU A 34 -2.17 5.50 7.18
CA LEU A 34 -3.32 5.31 6.30
C LEU A 34 -4.56 5.04 7.16
N GLU A 35 -5.56 5.89 7.03
CA GLU A 35 -6.86 5.62 7.63
C GLU A 35 -7.42 4.32 7.07
N ARG A 36 -7.62 3.32 7.94
CA ARG A 36 -8.16 2.00 7.58
C ARG A 36 -9.54 2.06 6.90
N THR A 37 -10.24 3.18 7.02
CA THR A 37 -11.52 3.46 6.37
C THR A 37 -11.39 3.76 4.87
N HIS A 38 -10.22 4.20 4.42
CA HIS A 38 -9.96 4.63 3.04
C HIS A 38 -9.35 3.55 2.14
N ILE A 39 -8.80 2.47 2.70
CA ILE A 39 -8.24 1.34 1.94
C ILE A 39 -9.20 0.16 2.03
N GLN A 40 -10.11 0.04 1.07
CA GLN A 40 -11.11 -1.04 1.05
C GLN A 40 -10.71 -2.19 0.12
N THR A 41 -9.84 -1.92 -0.87
CA THR A 41 -9.39 -2.90 -1.84
C THR A 41 -7.86 -2.88 -2.00
N TRP A 42 -7.30 -3.95 -2.57
CA TRP A 42 -5.88 -3.98 -2.93
C TRP A 42 -5.51 -2.85 -3.89
N LYS A 43 -6.42 -2.50 -4.81
CA LYS A 43 -6.23 -1.43 -5.78
C LYS A 43 -6.06 -0.06 -5.12
N ASP A 44 -6.85 0.24 -4.09
CA ASP A 44 -6.76 1.51 -3.37
C ASP A 44 -5.40 1.64 -2.65
N LEU A 45 -4.93 0.54 -2.06
CA LEU A 45 -3.62 0.47 -1.40
C LEU A 45 -2.48 0.74 -2.39
N VAL A 46 -2.48 0.05 -3.53
CA VAL A 46 -1.45 0.23 -4.55
C VAL A 46 -1.45 1.67 -5.09
N TYR A 47 -2.63 2.26 -5.28
CA TYR A 47 -2.73 3.64 -5.75
C TYR A 47 -2.17 4.65 -4.73
N ALA A 48 -2.54 4.49 -3.45
CA ALA A 48 -2.01 5.33 -2.37
C ALA A 48 -0.48 5.19 -2.26
N PHE A 49 0.03 3.96 -2.35
CA PHE A 49 1.47 3.69 -2.30
C PHE A 49 2.22 4.33 -3.47
N MET A 50 1.71 4.20 -4.70
CA MET A 50 2.34 4.84 -5.86
C MET A 50 2.37 6.37 -5.75
N LYS A 51 1.31 6.97 -5.19
CA LYS A 51 1.26 8.42 -4.95
C LYS A 51 2.30 8.83 -3.91
N GLN A 52 2.43 8.09 -2.81
CA GLN A 52 3.45 8.34 -1.79
C GLN A 52 4.86 8.15 -2.36
N TYR A 53 5.09 7.10 -3.13
CA TYR A 53 6.38 6.82 -3.74
C TYR A 53 6.80 7.95 -4.70
N LYS A 54 5.90 8.42 -5.56
CA LYS A 54 6.15 9.57 -6.44
C LYS A 54 6.46 10.83 -5.65
N TYR A 55 5.66 11.13 -4.62
CA TYR A 55 5.92 12.28 -3.75
C TYR A 55 7.31 12.18 -3.09
N ASN A 56 7.70 11.00 -2.60
CA ASN A 56 9.02 10.78 -2.01
C ASN A 56 10.16 10.95 -3.04
N LEU A 57 9.94 10.60 -4.31
CA LEU A 57 10.91 10.85 -5.39
C LEU A 57 11.03 12.33 -5.71
N ASP A 58 9.90 13.04 -5.85
CA ASP A 58 9.86 14.47 -6.17
C ASP A 58 10.42 15.32 -5.01
N MET A 59 10.15 14.91 -3.76
CA MET A 59 10.62 15.60 -2.56
C MET A 59 12.07 15.25 -2.20
N ALA A 60 12.67 14.23 -2.83
CA ALA A 60 14.08 13.90 -2.71
C ALA A 60 14.83 14.30 -4.00
N PRO A 61 14.99 15.59 -4.33
CA PRO A 61 15.63 16.00 -5.57
C PRO A 61 17.10 15.57 -5.68
N ASN A 62 17.75 15.23 -4.55
CA ASN A 62 19.21 14.98 -4.49
C ASN A 62 19.61 13.63 -3.86
N ARG A 63 18.89 12.53 -4.13
CA ARG A 63 19.45 11.19 -3.80
C ARG A 63 20.40 10.64 -4.86
N ILE A 64 20.61 11.36 -5.97
CA ILE A 64 21.74 11.17 -6.88
C ILE A 64 22.84 12.18 -6.50
N GLN A 65 23.44 11.99 -5.34
CA GLN A 65 24.79 12.45 -5.05
C GLN A 65 25.56 11.24 -4.51
N LEU A 66 25.85 10.31 -5.42
CA LEU A 66 26.94 9.34 -5.28
C LEU A 66 27.88 9.54 -6.46
#